data_AF-A0A7V8XJ16-F1
#
_entry.id   AF-A0A7V8XJ16-F1
#
_cell.length_a   1.000
_cell.length_b   1.000
_cell.length_c   1.000
_cell.angle_alpha   90.00
_cell.angle_beta   90.00
_cell.angle_gamma   90.00
#
_symmetry.space_group_name_H-M   'P 1'
#
loop_
_entity.id
_entity.type
_entity.pdbx_description
1 polymer ?
#
loop_
_entity_poly.entity_id
_entity_poly.type
_entity_poly.pdbx_seq_one_letter_code
_entity_poly.pdbx_strand_id
1 'polypeptide(L)'
;MRRLVLLLAIVAVLVGSPVAAAGIVTTTDREGRTITFDVRAEQVDVEWYAELLRNAAHGAEIERLTIRIVTPEALRETCGAAALGCYGGSKEAARIVVPTGQSPTLVHTVYHEYGHHLDAWRGVAAIEQEPNGSASWAAARGIPKLLAAGSVTHDYSLGWDRSIGEIFAEDYAALHHESPFKISWLAPPSQAVRDALRNDLENVPAAPTPTPAKAPVVIVKNGTLRAGQTAVVPFELLGPGRRVTFTATLPSSSARARMELLCTDGRRAALLVGGTRRTGSIDVRELGPARCTVTLRSTGKVAARYSARVRLAVEPAVA
;
A
#
# COMPACT_ATOMS: atom_id res chain seq x y z
N MET A 1 -48.82 -59.23 -41.86
CA MET A 1 -47.78 -59.06 -40.82
C MET A 1 -47.31 -57.61 -40.86
N ARG A 2 -47.52 -56.88 -39.76
CA ARG A 2 -47.20 -55.44 -39.59
C ARG A 2 -45.69 -55.21 -39.63
N ARG A 3 -45.22 -54.20 -40.37
CA ARG A 3 -43.90 -53.58 -40.16
C ARG A 3 -44.10 -52.18 -39.60
N LEU A 4 -43.68 -52.01 -38.36
CA LEU A 4 -43.65 -50.76 -37.60
C LEU A 4 -42.42 -49.97 -38.08
N VAL A 5 -42.59 -48.74 -38.56
CA VAL A 5 -41.49 -47.81 -38.83
C VAL A 5 -41.53 -46.76 -37.72
N LEU A 6 -40.49 -46.76 -36.89
CA LEU A 6 -40.26 -45.81 -35.82
C LEU A 6 -39.64 -44.54 -36.43
N LEU A 7 -40.33 -43.40 -36.36
CA LEU A 7 -39.79 -42.09 -36.71
C LEU A 7 -39.24 -41.43 -35.44
N LEU A 8 -37.91 -41.36 -35.35
CA LEU A 8 -37.19 -40.62 -34.32
C LEU A 8 -37.15 -39.14 -34.73
N ALA A 9 -37.81 -38.27 -33.98
CA ALA A 9 -37.70 -36.82 -34.15
C ALA A 9 -36.48 -36.32 -33.34
N ILE A 10 -35.43 -35.90 -34.04
CA ILE A 10 -34.29 -35.19 -33.44
C ILE A 10 -34.69 -33.72 -33.35
N VAL A 11 -34.89 -33.21 -32.14
CA VAL A 11 -35.02 -31.76 -31.87
C VAL A 11 -33.61 -31.22 -31.65
N ALA A 12 -33.08 -30.50 -32.62
CA ALA A 12 -31.83 -29.76 -32.47
C ALA A 12 -32.13 -28.41 -31.79
N VAL A 13 -31.72 -28.25 -30.53
CA VAL A 13 -31.70 -26.95 -29.85
C VAL A 13 -30.40 -26.26 -30.24
N LEU A 14 -30.49 -25.30 -31.16
CA LEU A 14 -29.40 -24.37 -31.47
C LEU A 14 -29.33 -23.32 -30.37
N VAL A 15 -28.39 -23.48 -29.43
CA VAL A 15 -27.99 -22.41 -28.51
C VAL A 15 -27.01 -21.53 -29.29
N GLY A 16 -27.50 -20.47 -29.93
CA GLY A 16 -26.65 -19.45 -30.55
C GLY A 16 -26.17 -18.47 -29.49
N SER A 17 -24.85 -18.25 -29.39
CA SER A 17 -24.30 -17.17 -28.56
C SER A 17 -24.80 -15.83 -29.08
N PRO A 18 -25.35 -14.94 -28.22
CA PRO A 18 -25.83 -13.65 -28.66
C PRO A 18 -24.65 -12.76 -29.06
N VAL A 19 -24.48 -12.55 -30.37
CA VAL A 19 -23.59 -11.51 -30.88
C VAL A 19 -24.28 -10.17 -30.63
N ALA A 20 -23.71 -9.35 -29.76
CA ALA A 20 -24.31 -8.06 -29.41
C ALA A 20 -24.08 -7.04 -30.54
N ALA A 21 -25.15 -6.34 -30.94
CA ALA A 21 -25.03 -5.08 -31.65
C ALA A 21 -24.59 -3.98 -30.67
N ALA A 22 -24.00 -2.89 -31.18
CA ALA A 22 -23.53 -1.79 -30.35
C ALA A 22 -24.65 -1.28 -29.41
N GLY A 23 -24.36 -1.20 -28.10
CA GLY A 23 -25.35 -0.91 -27.07
C GLY A 23 -24.90 -1.31 -25.67
N ILE A 24 -25.76 -1.04 -24.68
CA ILE A 24 -25.57 -1.50 -23.31
C ILE A 24 -26.08 -2.94 -23.21
N VAL A 25 -25.22 -3.84 -22.73
CA VAL A 25 -25.55 -5.23 -22.44
C VAL A 25 -25.32 -5.45 -20.95
N THR A 26 -26.27 -6.09 -20.28
CA THR A 26 -26.12 -6.48 -18.88
C THR A 26 -26.23 -8.00 -18.76
N THR A 27 -25.46 -8.54 -17.85
CA THR A 27 -25.52 -9.95 -17.43
C THR A 27 -25.28 -10.02 -15.93
N THR A 28 -25.15 -11.22 -15.38
CA THR A 28 -24.85 -11.42 -13.97
C THR A 28 -23.61 -12.26 -13.76
N ASP A 29 -22.98 -12.07 -12.61
CA ASP A 29 -21.94 -12.98 -12.13
C ASP A 29 -22.54 -14.25 -11.50
N ARG A 30 -21.70 -15.07 -10.85
CA ARG A 30 -22.16 -16.32 -10.19
C ARG A 30 -22.97 -16.11 -8.91
N GLU A 31 -22.92 -14.90 -8.33
CA GLU A 31 -23.69 -14.51 -7.15
C GLU A 31 -24.97 -13.73 -7.51
N GLY A 32 -25.23 -13.52 -8.81
CA GLY A 32 -26.38 -12.77 -9.32
C GLY A 32 -26.20 -11.26 -9.38
N ARG A 33 -24.97 -10.76 -9.15
CA ARG A 33 -24.62 -9.33 -9.19
C ARG A 33 -24.51 -8.86 -10.63
N THR A 34 -24.95 -7.64 -10.93
CA THR A 34 -25.00 -7.13 -12.31
C THR A 34 -23.60 -6.83 -12.85
N ILE A 35 -23.31 -7.29 -14.08
CA ILE A 35 -22.13 -6.88 -14.86
C ILE A 35 -22.62 -6.05 -16.06
N THR A 36 -22.09 -4.84 -16.22
CA THR A 36 -22.50 -3.91 -17.28
C THR A 36 -21.43 -3.79 -18.36
N PHE A 37 -21.82 -4.02 -19.61
CA PHE A 37 -21.00 -3.87 -20.80
C PHE A 37 -21.52 -2.72 -21.67
N ASP A 38 -20.62 -1.84 -22.09
CA ASP A 38 -20.87 -0.77 -23.05
C ASP A 38 -20.20 -1.12 -24.38
N VAL A 39 -20.94 -1.80 -25.27
CA VAL A 39 -20.42 -2.38 -26.51
C VAL A 39 -20.45 -1.33 -27.62
N ARG A 40 -19.27 -0.98 -28.15
CA ARG A 40 -19.07 0.04 -29.20
C ARG A 40 -18.35 -0.49 -30.44
N ALA A 41 -18.16 -1.81 -30.51
CA ALA A 41 -17.67 -2.50 -31.68
C ALA A 41 -18.72 -3.51 -32.16
N GLU A 42 -18.69 -3.84 -33.45
CA GLU A 42 -19.54 -4.89 -34.01
C GLU A 42 -18.98 -6.29 -33.65
N GLN A 43 -19.85 -7.29 -33.69
CA GLN A 43 -19.50 -8.71 -33.57
C GLN A 43 -18.77 -9.07 -32.27
N VAL A 44 -19.11 -8.39 -31.17
CA VAL A 44 -18.51 -8.65 -29.85
C VAL A 44 -19.19 -9.84 -29.18
N ASP A 45 -18.38 -10.81 -28.76
CA ASP A 45 -18.78 -11.89 -27.86
C ASP A 45 -18.70 -11.39 -26.40
N VAL A 46 -19.78 -10.75 -25.93
CA VAL A 46 -19.86 -10.19 -24.58
C VAL A 46 -19.75 -11.28 -23.51
N GLU A 47 -20.25 -12.48 -23.82
CA GLU A 47 -20.28 -13.59 -22.86
C GLU A 47 -18.87 -14.10 -22.56
N TRP A 48 -17.95 -14.04 -23.53
CA TRP A 48 -16.54 -14.32 -23.28
C TRP A 48 -15.94 -13.39 -22.21
N TYR A 49 -16.16 -12.07 -22.30
CA TYR A 49 -15.68 -11.13 -21.28
C TYR A 49 -16.39 -11.34 -19.93
N ALA A 50 -17.69 -11.64 -19.95
CA ALA A 50 -18.45 -11.94 -18.75
C ALA A 50 -17.91 -13.19 -18.02
N GLU A 51 -17.55 -14.23 -18.76
CA GLU A 51 -16.91 -15.42 -18.18
C GLU A 51 -15.55 -15.12 -17.56
N LEU A 52 -14.73 -14.24 -18.16
CA LEU A 52 -13.49 -13.81 -17.51
C LEU A 52 -13.75 -13.22 -16.13
N LEU A 53 -14.73 -12.31 -16.03
CA LEU A 53 -15.09 -11.65 -14.78
C LEU A 53 -15.73 -12.62 -13.79
N ARG A 54 -16.63 -13.50 -14.22
CA ARG A 54 -17.21 -14.56 -13.37
C ARG A 54 -16.17 -15.48 -12.75
N ASN A 55 -15.06 -15.71 -13.47
CA ASN A 55 -13.92 -16.53 -13.02
C ASN A 55 -12.89 -15.73 -12.20
N ALA A 56 -13.02 -14.40 -12.14
CA ALA A 56 -12.18 -13.55 -11.32
C ALA A 56 -12.68 -13.53 -9.87
N ALA A 57 -11.79 -13.23 -8.92
CA ALA A 57 -12.17 -13.00 -7.54
C ALA A 57 -12.67 -11.56 -7.42
N HIS A 58 -13.94 -11.38 -7.08
CA HIS A 58 -14.53 -10.05 -6.97
C HIS A 58 -15.73 -10.01 -6.02
N GLY A 59 -16.04 -8.81 -5.53
CA GLY A 59 -17.18 -8.50 -4.67
C GLY A 59 -18.30 -7.75 -5.39
N ALA A 60 -19.14 -7.08 -4.60
CA ALA A 60 -20.24 -6.23 -5.08
C ALA A 60 -19.77 -4.98 -5.84
N GLU A 61 -18.48 -4.66 -5.82
CA GLU A 61 -17.95 -3.53 -6.58
C GLU A 61 -18.11 -3.68 -8.10
N ILE A 62 -18.27 -4.91 -8.60
CA ILE A 62 -18.48 -5.18 -10.01
C ILE A 62 -19.74 -4.48 -10.55
N GLU A 63 -20.75 -4.27 -9.71
CA GLU A 63 -22.01 -3.63 -10.11
C GLU A 63 -21.87 -2.14 -10.41
N ARG A 64 -20.75 -1.54 -10.00
CA ARG A 64 -20.42 -0.13 -10.26
C ARG A 64 -19.47 0.06 -11.43
N LEU A 65 -19.02 -1.04 -12.03
CA LEU A 65 -18.09 -1.04 -13.13
C LEU A 65 -18.82 -1.19 -14.46
N THR A 66 -18.42 -0.37 -15.44
CA THR A 66 -18.80 -0.57 -16.84
C THR A 66 -17.59 -1.03 -17.66
N ILE A 67 -17.71 -2.17 -18.34
CA ILE A 67 -16.71 -2.63 -19.31
C ILE A 67 -17.06 -2.11 -20.69
N ARG A 68 -16.32 -1.12 -21.19
CA ARG A 68 -16.49 -0.59 -22.53
C ARG A 68 -15.63 -1.35 -23.53
N ILE A 69 -16.26 -1.99 -24.49
CA ILE A 69 -15.59 -2.78 -25.54
C ILE A 69 -15.58 -1.98 -26.84
N VAL A 70 -14.40 -1.62 -27.33
CA VAL A 70 -14.21 -0.74 -28.49
C VAL A 70 -13.36 -1.39 -29.59
N THR A 71 -13.22 -0.76 -30.76
CA THR A 71 -12.22 -1.18 -31.76
C THR A 71 -10.80 -0.80 -31.32
N PRO A 72 -9.74 -1.43 -31.86
CA PRO A 72 -8.35 -1.04 -31.56
C PRO A 72 -8.03 0.44 -31.89
N GLU A 73 -8.69 1.02 -32.89
CA GLU A 73 -8.56 2.45 -33.23
C GLU A 73 -9.13 3.33 -32.13
N ALA A 74 -10.38 3.08 -31.73
CA ALA A 74 -11.05 3.82 -30.68
C ALA A 74 -10.38 3.63 -29.30
N LEU A 75 -9.76 2.47 -29.05
CA LEU A 75 -8.93 2.24 -27.87
C LEU A 75 -7.76 3.21 -27.84
N ARG A 76 -7.01 3.35 -28.94
CA ARG A 76 -5.86 4.26 -29.01
C ARG A 76 -6.26 5.72 -28.80
N GLU A 77 -7.43 6.12 -29.29
CA GLU A 77 -7.99 7.45 -29.08
C GLU A 77 -8.38 7.70 -27.61
N THR A 78 -8.92 6.66 -26.94
CA THR A 78 -9.44 6.78 -25.58
C THR A 78 -8.35 6.60 -24.52
N CYS A 79 -7.48 5.61 -24.67
CA CYS A 79 -6.48 5.19 -23.69
C CYS A 79 -5.04 5.60 -24.06
N GLY A 80 -4.82 6.07 -25.29
CA GLY A 80 -3.48 6.41 -25.81
C GLY A 80 -2.85 5.32 -26.67
N ALA A 81 -1.83 5.71 -27.46
CA ALA A 81 -1.34 4.91 -28.60
C ALA A 81 -0.70 3.56 -28.26
N ALA A 82 -0.22 3.36 -27.02
CA ALA A 82 0.44 2.13 -26.57
C ALA A 82 -0.37 1.31 -25.56
N ALA A 83 -1.57 1.77 -25.21
CA ALA A 83 -2.41 1.11 -24.22
C ALA A 83 -3.08 -0.13 -24.80
N LEU A 84 -3.04 -1.23 -24.05
CA LEU A 84 -3.79 -2.46 -24.36
C LEU A 84 -5.19 -2.44 -23.73
N GLY A 85 -5.38 -1.58 -22.73
CA GLY A 85 -6.61 -1.27 -22.02
C GLY A 85 -6.37 -0.01 -21.19
N CYS A 86 -7.43 0.53 -20.59
CA CYS A 86 -7.28 1.50 -19.52
C CYS A 86 -8.46 1.48 -18.56
N TYR A 87 -8.16 1.70 -17.29
CA TYR A 87 -9.13 1.98 -16.23
C TYR A 87 -9.22 3.49 -15.96
N GLY A 88 -10.43 3.98 -15.67
CA GLY A 88 -10.64 5.36 -15.25
C GLY A 88 -12.08 5.68 -14.89
N GLY A 89 -12.36 6.96 -14.61
CA GLY A 89 -13.66 7.45 -14.16
C GLY A 89 -13.72 7.71 -12.65
N SER A 90 -14.85 8.23 -12.17
CA SER A 90 -15.09 8.38 -10.73
C SER A 90 -15.55 7.04 -10.13
N LYS A 91 -15.62 6.94 -8.79
CA LYS A 91 -16.12 5.73 -8.12
C LYS A 91 -17.58 5.39 -8.49
N GLU A 92 -18.35 6.37 -8.92
CA GLU A 92 -19.75 6.24 -9.35
C GLU A 92 -19.89 5.97 -10.86
N ALA A 93 -18.81 6.13 -11.62
CA ALA A 93 -18.79 6.01 -13.08
C ALA A 93 -17.51 5.29 -13.57
N ALA A 94 -17.06 4.29 -12.80
CA ALA A 94 -15.84 3.56 -13.07
C ALA A 94 -15.96 2.78 -14.39
N ARG A 95 -14.90 2.81 -15.19
CA ARG A 95 -14.88 2.21 -16.51
C ARG A 95 -13.55 1.54 -16.81
N ILE A 96 -13.63 0.33 -17.33
CA ILE A 96 -12.53 -0.32 -18.05
C ILE A 96 -12.81 -0.20 -19.54
N VAL A 97 -11.83 0.23 -20.32
CA VAL A 97 -11.91 0.27 -21.78
C VAL A 97 -10.95 -0.76 -22.36
N VAL A 98 -11.46 -1.68 -23.16
CA VAL A 98 -10.69 -2.77 -23.76
C VAL A 98 -11.06 -2.97 -25.24
N PRO A 99 -10.15 -3.47 -26.08
CA PRO A 99 -10.46 -3.75 -27.47
C PRO A 99 -11.35 -4.99 -27.59
N THR A 100 -12.11 -5.06 -28.70
CA THR A 100 -12.74 -6.29 -29.18
C THR A 100 -11.69 -7.35 -29.52
N GLY A 101 -12.04 -8.62 -29.31
CA GLY A 101 -11.21 -9.77 -29.65
C GLY A 101 -11.12 -10.78 -28.51
N GLN A 102 -10.34 -11.85 -28.73
CA GLN A 102 -10.09 -12.89 -27.73
C GLN A 102 -8.63 -13.32 -27.86
N SER A 103 -7.81 -13.01 -26.85
CA SER A 103 -6.39 -13.39 -26.83
C SER A 103 -5.87 -13.50 -25.40
N PRO A 104 -4.79 -14.27 -25.13
CA PRO A 104 -4.16 -14.31 -23.82
C PRO A 104 -3.73 -12.93 -23.31
N THR A 105 -3.22 -12.08 -24.21
CA THR A 105 -2.88 -10.70 -23.89
C THR A 105 -4.10 -9.93 -23.39
N LEU A 106 -5.24 -10.07 -24.06
CA LEU A 106 -6.47 -9.40 -23.67
C LEU A 106 -7.04 -9.95 -22.35
N VAL A 107 -6.90 -11.26 -22.08
CA VAL A 107 -7.26 -11.84 -20.77
C VAL A 107 -6.44 -11.18 -19.66
N HIS A 108 -5.11 -11.12 -19.83
CA HIS A 108 -4.24 -10.42 -18.88
C HIS A 108 -4.69 -8.95 -18.71
N THR A 109 -4.93 -8.23 -19.80
CA THR A 109 -5.36 -6.83 -19.76
C THR A 109 -6.67 -6.67 -18.98
N VAL A 110 -7.69 -7.48 -19.26
CA VAL A 110 -8.98 -7.39 -18.54
C VAL A 110 -8.77 -7.57 -17.04
N TYR A 111 -7.96 -8.54 -16.62
CA TYR A 111 -7.66 -8.70 -15.20
C TYR A 111 -6.82 -7.55 -14.63
N HIS A 112 -5.80 -7.10 -15.35
CA HIS A 112 -4.97 -5.97 -14.93
C HIS A 112 -5.82 -4.73 -14.68
N GLU A 113 -6.66 -4.33 -15.63
CA GLU A 113 -7.54 -3.16 -15.48
C GLU A 113 -8.59 -3.37 -14.37
N TYR A 114 -9.04 -4.61 -14.14
CA TYR A 114 -9.92 -4.93 -13.02
C TYR A 114 -9.20 -4.82 -11.67
N GLY A 115 -7.90 -5.12 -11.62
CA GLY A 115 -7.05 -4.86 -10.47
C GLY A 115 -7.03 -3.36 -10.10
N HIS A 116 -6.91 -2.47 -11.09
CA HIS A 116 -7.02 -1.02 -10.84
C HIS A 116 -8.40 -0.60 -10.30
N HIS A 117 -9.49 -1.22 -10.78
CA HIS A 117 -10.83 -1.00 -10.23
C HIS A 117 -10.93 -1.43 -8.76
N LEU A 118 -10.43 -2.62 -8.44
CA LEU A 118 -10.40 -3.14 -7.08
C LEU A 118 -9.59 -2.25 -6.14
N ASP A 119 -8.44 -1.74 -6.60
CA ASP A 119 -7.61 -0.83 -5.83
C ASP A 119 -8.38 0.47 -5.52
N ALA A 120 -8.93 1.12 -6.54
CA ALA A 120 -9.73 2.34 -6.37
C ALA A 120 -10.96 2.13 -5.46
N TRP A 121 -11.53 0.92 -5.46
CA TRP A 121 -12.68 0.55 -4.64
C TRP A 121 -12.32 0.23 -3.17
N ARG A 122 -11.29 -0.59 -2.95
CA ARG A 122 -10.88 -1.14 -1.64
C ARG A 122 -9.70 -0.41 -0.99
N GLY A 123 -9.18 0.63 -1.65
CA GLY A 123 -8.03 1.40 -1.23
C GLY A 123 -8.02 1.75 0.26
N VAL A 124 -6.84 1.76 0.85
CA VAL A 124 -6.67 1.95 2.29
C VAL A 124 -7.06 3.38 2.65
N ALA A 125 -8.21 3.58 3.29
CA ALA A 125 -8.76 4.90 3.65
C ALA A 125 -7.79 5.84 4.42
N ALA A 126 -6.70 5.31 5.00
CA ALA A 126 -5.66 6.09 5.67
C ALA A 126 -4.61 6.71 4.73
N ILE A 127 -4.61 6.35 3.43
CA ILE A 127 -3.72 6.89 2.41
C ILE A 127 -4.61 7.60 1.38
N GLU A 128 -4.50 8.93 1.31
CA GLU A 128 -5.35 9.75 0.42
C GLU A 128 -4.99 9.60 -1.07
N GLN A 129 -3.80 9.06 -1.37
CA GLN A 129 -3.26 8.93 -2.72
C GLN A 129 -3.44 7.51 -3.24
N GLU A 130 -4.58 7.22 -3.86
CA GLU A 130 -4.77 5.99 -4.65
C GLU A 130 -4.03 6.09 -5.99
N PRO A 131 -3.51 4.98 -6.54
CA PRO A 131 -3.66 3.57 -6.12
C PRO A 131 -2.69 3.09 -5.00
N ASN A 132 -3.15 2.20 -4.11
CA ASN A 132 -2.42 1.74 -2.90
C ASN A 132 -2.40 0.23 -2.64
N GLY A 133 -3.27 -0.51 -3.31
CA GLY A 133 -3.69 -1.87 -2.99
C GLY A 133 -4.43 -1.97 -1.64
N SER A 134 -4.84 -3.20 -1.28
CA SER A 134 -5.42 -3.48 0.03
C SER A 134 -4.34 -3.63 1.12
N ALA A 135 -4.76 -3.47 2.38
CA ALA A 135 -3.88 -3.55 3.55
C ALA A 135 -3.11 -4.89 3.66
N SER A 136 -3.83 -6.01 3.52
CA SER A 136 -3.27 -7.35 3.67
C SER A 136 -2.30 -7.67 2.54
N TRP A 137 -2.67 -7.35 1.30
CA TRP A 137 -1.78 -7.44 0.15
C TRP A 137 -0.52 -6.59 0.34
N ALA A 138 -0.65 -5.31 0.71
CA ALA A 138 0.49 -4.41 0.85
C ALA A 138 1.49 -4.91 1.89
N ALA A 139 0.99 -5.49 2.99
CA ALA A 139 1.81 -6.13 4.00
C ALA A 139 2.51 -7.39 3.46
N ALA A 140 1.78 -8.30 2.80
CA ALA A 140 2.32 -9.54 2.24
C ALA A 140 3.33 -9.29 1.11
N ARG A 141 3.10 -8.27 0.27
CA ARG A 141 3.96 -7.86 -0.84
C ARG A 141 5.17 -7.05 -0.38
N GLY A 142 5.13 -6.52 0.84
CA GLY A 142 6.22 -5.72 1.41
C GLY A 142 6.27 -4.29 0.89
N ILE A 143 5.14 -3.73 0.44
CA ILE A 143 5.04 -2.36 -0.10
C ILE A 143 5.58 -1.32 0.89
N PRO A 144 5.29 -1.33 2.20
CA PRO A 144 5.83 -0.34 3.13
C PRO A 144 7.37 -0.30 3.16
N LYS A 145 8.03 -1.46 3.02
CA LYS A 145 9.49 -1.56 2.97
C LYS A 145 10.02 -1.02 1.64
N LEU A 146 9.38 -1.34 0.52
CA LEU A 146 9.74 -0.85 -0.80
C LEU A 146 9.58 0.67 -0.91
N LEU A 147 8.48 1.21 -0.36
CA LEU A 147 8.19 2.64 -0.32
C LEU A 147 9.21 3.38 0.55
N ALA A 148 9.50 2.87 1.76
CA ALA A 148 10.53 3.45 2.64
C ALA A 148 11.95 3.43 2.03
N ALA A 149 12.21 2.48 1.14
CA ALA A 149 13.46 2.39 0.37
C ALA A 149 13.47 3.23 -0.92
N GLY A 150 12.38 3.94 -1.24
CA GLY A 150 12.24 4.72 -2.48
C GLY A 150 12.23 3.85 -3.74
N SER A 151 11.87 2.57 -3.62
CA SER A 151 11.86 1.61 -4.74
C SER A 151 10.51 1.55 -5.46
N VAL A 152 9.47 2.15 -4.90
CA VAL A 152 8.12 2.28 -5.46
C VAL A 152 7.54 3.64 -5.07
N THR A 153 6.50 4.08 -5.77
CA THR A 153 5.78 5.33 -5.52
C THR A 153 4.28 5.13 -5.77
N HIS A 154 3.45 6.05 -5.29
CA HIS A 154 1.99 6.04 -5.52
C HIS A 154 1.61 6.50 -6.93
N ASP A 155 2.55 7.06 -7.68
CA ASP A 155 2.35 7.61 -9.02
C ASP A 155 3.34 7.02 -10.03
N TYR A 156 3.45 7.63 -11.21
CA TYR A 156 4.38 7.19 -12.24
C TYR A 156 5.75 7.91 -12.19
N SER A 157 6.08 8.62 -11.12
CA SER A 157 7.31 9.43 -11.04
C SER A 157 8.60 8.60 -11.10
N LEU A 158 8.54 7.31 -10.79
CA LEU A 158 9.64 6.35 -10.93
C LEU A 158 9.48 5.41 -12.14
N GLY A 159 8.45 5.61 -12.97
CA GLY A 159 8.08 4.73 -14.07
C GLY A 159 6.88 3.83 -13.76
N TRP A 160 6.30 3.27 -14.82
CA TRP A 160 5.11 2.39 -14.76
C TRP A 160 5.33 1.19 -13.82
N ASP A 161 6.43 0.47 -13.99
CA ASP A 161 6.74 -0.73 -13.21
C ASP A 161 7.08 -0.46 -11.74
N ARG A 162 7.09 0.81 -11.32
CA ARG A 162 7.40 1.28 -9.96
C ARG A 162 6.19 1.90 -9.26
N SER A 163 5.06 2.03 -9.95
CA SER A 163 3.80 2.48 -9.36
C SER A 163 3.20 1.36 -8.51
N ILE A 164 2.76 1.69 -7.29
CA ILE A 164 2.10 0.73 -6.39
C ILE A 164 0.84 0.15 -7.04
N GLY A 165 0.05 0.97 -7.74
CA GLY A 165 -1.14 0.49 -8.44
C GLY A 165 -0.85 -0.50 -9.55
N GLU A 166 0.23 -0.29 -10.30
CA GLU A 166 0.63 -1.23 -11.35
C GLU A 166 1.10 -2.56 -10.74
N ILE A 167 1.81 -2.52 -9.62
CA ILE A 167 2.19 -3.74 -8.90
C ILE A 167 0.95 -4.48 -8.40
N PHE A 168 -0.05 -3.76 -7.89
CA PHE A 168 -1.32 -4.37 -7.45
C PHE A 168 -2.07 -5.01 -8.62
N ALA A 169 -2.25 -4.26 -9.71
CA ALA A 169 -2.93 -4.72 -10.92
C ALA A 169 -2.27 -5.95 -11.55
N GLU A 170 -0.93 -5.97 -11.63
CA GLU A 170 -0.15 -7.11 -12.11
C GLU A 170 -0.27 -8.33 -11.19
N ASP A 171 -0.22 -8.12 -9.87
CA ASP A 171 -0.38 -9.23 -8.91
C ASP A 171 -1.79 -9.84 -8.98
N TYR A 172 -2.82 -9.00 -9.18
CA TYR A 172 -4.20 -9.45 -9.40
C TYR A 172 -4.35 -10.18 -10.74
N ALA A 173 -3.76 -9.68 -11.83
CA ALA A 173 -3.76 -10.39 -13.12
C ALA A 173 -3.10 -11.76 -13.00
N ALA A 174 -1.96 -11.84 -12.29
CA ALA A 174 -1.25 -13.07 -12.05
C ALA A 174 -2.04 -14.07 -11.20
N LEU A 175 -3.00 -13.62 -10.38
CA LEU A 175 -3.88 -14.49 -9.58
C LEU A 175 -4.80 -15.35 -10.46
N HIS A 176 -5.26 -14.81 -11.59
CA HIS A 176 -6.29 -15.43 -12.43
C HIS A 176 -5.77 -15.96 -13.76
N HIS A 177 -4.60 -15.50 -14.22
CA HIS A 177 -4.07 -15.88 -15.51
C HIS A 177 -2.56 -16.09 -15.48
N GLU A 178 -2.12 -17.27 -15.94
CA GLU A 178 -0.71 -17.55 -16.15
C GLU A 178 -0.21 -16.76 -17.37
N SER A 179 0.48 -15.67 -17.09
CA SER A 179 1.14 -14.83 -18.09
C SER A 179 2.48 -14.33 -17.56
N PRO A 180 3.42 -13.97 -18.44
CA PRO A 180 4.67 -13.35 -18.00
C PRO A 180 4.37 -12.10 -17.17
N PHE A 181 4.80 -12.10 -15.91
CA PHE A 181 4.70 -10.97 -15.01
C PHE A 181 5.47 -9.78 -15.59
N LYS A 182 4.81 -8.62 -15.73
CA LYS A 182 5.37 -7.49 -16.50
C LYS A 182 6.39 -6.66 -15.74
N ILE A 183 6.37 -6.72 -14.40
CA ILE A 183 7.29 -5.98 -13.55
C ILE A 183 8.57 -6.78 -13.35
N SER A 184 9.58 -6.51 -14.18
CA SER A 184 10.79 -7.33 -14.28
C SER A 184 11.75 -7.23 -13.08
N TRP A 185 11.75 -6.13 -12.34
CA TRP A 185 12.64 -5.93 -11.19
C TRP A 185 12.10 -6.55 -9.89
N LEU A 186 10.82 -6.89 -9.86
CA LEU A 186 10.14 -7.47 -8.71
C LEU A 186 9.80 -8.93 -9.02
N ALA A 187 10.06 -9.83 -8.09
CA ALA A 187 9.65 -11.22 -8.27
C ALA A 187 8.11 -11.30 -8.45
N PRO A 188 7.59 -12.25 -9.25
CA PRO A 188 6.16 -12.53 -9.32
C PRO A 188 5.55 -12.76 -7.93
N PRO A 189 4.23 -12.56 -7.75
CA PRO A 189 3.61 -12.69 -6.43
C PRO A 189 3.76 -14.11 -5.89
N SER A 190 4.28 -14.19 -4.66
CA SER A 190 4.39 -15.45 -3.93
C SER A 190 3.01 -15.99 -3.55
N GLN A 191 2.96 -17.25 -3.09
CA GLN A 191 1.70 -17.83 -2.60
C GLN A 191 1.07 -16.98 -1.49
N ALA A 192 1.88 -16.45 -0.56
CA ALA A 192 1.39 -15.60 0.52
C ALA A 192 0.74 -14.30 0.01
N VAL A 193 1.28 -13.70 -1.06
CA VAL A 193 0.70 -12.50 -1.69
C VAL A 193 -0.64 -12.85 -2.35
N ARG A 194 -0.70 -13.98 -3.06
CA ARG A 194 -1.93 -14.46 -3.71
C ARG A 194 -3.02 -14.80 -2.70
N ASP A 195 -2.66 -15.41 -1.58
CA ASP A 195 -3.59 -15.74 -0.50
C ASP A 195 -4.13 -14.46 0.17
N ALA A 196 -3.28 -13.45 0.38
CA ALA A 196 -3.71 -12.15 0.89
C ALA A 196 -4.72 -11.47 -0.05
N LEU A 197 -4.47 -11.47 -1.36
CA LEU A 197 -5.41 -10.94 -2.36
C LEU A 197 -6.75 -11.66 -2.32
N ARG A 198 -6.76 -13.01 -2.30
CA ARG A 198 -8.03 -13.77 -2.24
C ARG A 198 -8.83 -13.44 -0.98
N ASN A 199 -8.17 -13.40 0.18
CA ASN A 199 -8.82 -13.09 1.45
C ASN A 199 -9.47 -11.69 1.44
N ASP A 200 -8.79 -10.69 0.86
CA ASP A 200 -9.30 -9.33 0.77
C ASP A 200 -10.55 -9.19 -0.12
N LEU A 201 -10.72 -10.11 -1.07
CA LEU A 201 -11.81 -10.11 -2.06
C LEU A 201 -13.02 -10.94 -1.61
N GLU A 202 -12.80 -12.01 -0.86
CA GLU A 202 -13.84 -12.88 -0.30
C GLU A 202 -14.51 -12.31 0.97
N ASN A 203 -14.30 -11.02 1.26
CA ASN A 203 -14.79 -10.32 2.45
C ASN A 203 -14.36 -10.97 3.79
N VAL A 204 -13.20 -11.64 3.81
CA VAL A 204 -12.52 -11.94 5.06
C VAL A 204 -11.98 -10.61 5.59
N PRO A 205 -12.24 -10.23 6.86
CA PRO A 205 -11.75 -8.96 7.40
C PRO A 205 -10.24 -8.85 7.19
N ALA A 206 -9.82 -7.81 6.46
CA ALA A 206 -8.41 -7.53 6.21
C ALA A 206 -7.67 -7.49 7.55
N ALA A 207 -6.53 -8.18 7.64
CA ALA A 207 -5.65 -8.02 8.79
C ALA A 207 -5.24 -6.55 8.87
N PRO A 208 -5.25 -5.92 10.06
CA PRO A 208 -4.88 -4.51 10.18
C PRO A 208 -3.46 -4.32 9.63
N THR A 209 -3.29 -3.34 8.75
CA THR A 209 -1.99 -2.96 8.22
C THR A 209 -1.02 -2.75 9.38
N PRO A 210 0.20 -3.31 9.36
CA PRO A 210 1.20 -2.98 10.37
C PRO A 210 1.36 -1.47 10.38
N THR A 211 1.06 -0.85 11.52
CA THR A 211 1.19 0.60 11.68
C THR A 211 2.63 0.99 11.32
N PRO A 212 2.85 2.01 10.47
CA PRO A 212 4.19 2.54 10.24
C PRO A 212 4.87 2.74 11.59
N ALA A 213 6.10 2.27 11.74
CA ALA A 213 6.83 2.38 13.00
C ALA A 213 6.74 3.83 13.48
N LYS A 214 6.07 4.06 14.63
CA LYS A 214 5.76 5.40 15.12
C LYS A 214 7.05 6.23 15.11
N ALA A 215 7.00 7.36 14.41
CA ALA A 215 8.12 8.28 14.37
C ALA A 215 8.57 8.58 15.81
N PRO A 216 9.88 8.51 16.09
CA PRO A 216 10.40 8.67 17.43
C PRO A 216 10.03 10.07 17.94
N VAL A 217 9.55 10.15 19.19
CA VAL A 217 9.23 11.43 19.81
C VAL A 217 10.54 12.16 20.07
N VAL A 218 10.62 13.41 19.61
CA VAL A 218 11.80 14.25 19.77
C VAL A 218 11.43 15.49 20.56
N ILE A 219 12.08 15.70 21.69
CA ILE A 219 11.96 16.92 22.49
C ILE A 219 13.25 17.71 22.30
N VAL A 220 13.12 18.96 21.83
CA VAL A 220 14.26 19.87 21.67
C VAL A 220 14.12 21.02 22.65
N LYS A 221 15.20 21.32 23.37
CA LYS A 221 15.30 22.46 24.28
C LYS A 221 16.55 23.26 23.96
N ASN A 222 16.36 24.54 23.67
CA ASN A 222 17.45 25.47 23.41
C ASN A 222 17.43 26.57 24.47
N GLY A 223 18.58 27.15 24.75
CA GLY A 223 18.65 28.31 25.64
C GLY A 223 20.07 28.70 26.00
N THR A 224 20.20 29.46 27.09
CA THR A 224 21.49 29.84 27.68
C THR A 224 21.58 29.29 29.09
N LEU A 225 22.69 28.62 29.40
CA LEU A 225 23.02 28.14 30.74
C LEU A 225 24.02 29.09 31.39
N ARG A 226 23.61 29.76 32.47
CA ARG A 226 24.50 30.52 33.36
C ARG A 226 25.29 29.59 34.28
N ALA A 227 26.32 30.10 34.94
CA ALA A 227 27.12 29.34 35.90
C ALA A 227 26.21 28.70 36.97
N GLY A 228 26.37 27.39 37.18
CA GLY A 228 25.57 26.61 38.14
C GLY A 228 24.12 26.34 37.73
N GLN A 229 23.61 26.96 36.66
CA GLN A 229 22.23 26.78 36.20
C GLN A 229 22.01 25.36 35.66
N THR A 230 20.80 24.84 35.83
CA THR A 230 20.38 23.54 35.31
C THR A 230 19.21 23.72 34.34
N ALA A 231 19.31 23.11 33.17
CA ALA A 231 18.18 22.89 32.29
C ALA A 231 17.64 21.48 32.50
N VAL A 232 16.33 21.38 32.72
CA VAL A 232 15.65 20.12 33.01
C VAL A 232 14.63 19.82 31.91
N VAL A 233 14.56 18.57 31.45
CA VAL A 233 13.53 18.06 30.55
C VAL A 233 12.92 16.79 31.18
N PRO A 234 11.74 16.88 31.79
CA PRO A 234 11.01 15.71 32.25
C PRO A 234 10.35 15.00 31.05
N PHE A 235 10.25 13.68 31.12
CA PHE A 235 9.46 12.87 30.19
C PHE A 235 9.04 11.56 30.84
N GLU A 236 8.02 10.92 30.27
CA GLU A 236 7.48 9.66 30.77
C GLU A 236 7.58 8.58 29.69
N LEU A 237 7.97 7.38 30.12
CA LEU A 237 8.03 6.18 29.30
C LEU A 237 6.82 5.33 29.65
N LEU A 238 5.83 5.32 28.75
CA LEU A 238 4.52 4.68 28.98
C LEU A 238 4.52 3.14 28.91
N GLY A 239 5.67 2.51 28.65
CA GLY A 239 5.81 1.05 28.58
C GLY A 239 7.28 0.62 28.52
N PRO A 240 7.57 -0.69 28.60
CA PRO A 240 8.93 -1.23 28.56
C PRO A 240 9.58 -1.14 27.18
N GLY A 241 10.86 -1.54 27.08
CA GLY A 241 11.58 -1.67 25.81
C GLY A 241 11.84 -0.33 25.11
N ARG A 242 12.11 0.73 25.88
CA ARG A 242 12.34 2.06 25.34
C ARG A 242 13.82 2.36 25.22
N ARG A 243 14.17 3.03 24.12
CA ARG A 243 15.48 3.64 23.93
C ARG A 243 15.39 5.14 24.09
N VAL A 244 16.23 5.69 24.96
CA VAL A 244 16.36 7.13 25.20
C VAL A 244 17.75 7.57 24.74
N THR A 245 17.78 8.48 23.78
CA THR A 245 19.01 9.17 23.37
C THR A 245 18.92 10.63 23.77
N PHE A 246 19.80 11.07 24.67
CA PHE A 246 19.93 12.47 25.08
C PHE A 246 21.23 13.05 24.55
N THR A 247 21.11 13.99 23.61
CA THR A 247 22.24 14.69 23.00
C THR A 247 22.23 16.15 23.43
N ALA A 248 23.38 16.67 23.81
CA ALA A 248 23.55 18.09 24.12
C ALA A 248 24.76 18.67 23.36
N THR A 249 24.59 19.88 22.85
CA THR A 249 25.61 20.64 22.13
C THR A 249 25.85 21.98 22.81
N LEU A 250 27.11 22.27 23.13
CA LEU A 250 27.61 23.53 23.64
C LEU A 250 28.53 24.17 22.59
N PRO A 251 28.09 25.20 21.85
CA PRO A 251 28.88 25.77 20.77
C PRO A 251 30.19 26.41 21.22
N SER A 252 30.24 26.92 22.46
CA SER A 252 31.43 27.56 23.02
C SER A 252 32.41 26.53 23.61
N SER A 253 33.69 26.64 23.26
CA SER A 253 34.77 25.81 23.84
C SER A 253 35.07 26.13 25.31
N SER A 254 34.69 27.31 25.80
CA SER A 254 34.85 27.67 27.22
C SER A 254 33.70 27.17 28.10
N ALA A 255 32.62 26.68 27.49
CA ALA A 255 31.48 26.11 28.19
C ALA A 255 31.76 24.67 28.64
N ARG A 256 31.24 24.31 29.82
CA ARG A 256 31.26 22.95 30.36
C ARG A 256 29.93 22.67 31.04
N ALA A 257 29.38 21.48 30.83
CA ALA A 257 28.18 21.02 31.49
C ALA A 257 28.24 19.51 31.78
N ARG A 258 27.47 19.10 32.79
CA ARG A 258 27.17 17.70 33.07
C ARG A 258 25.78 17.37 32.53
N MET A 259 25.73 16.38 31.66
CA MET A 259 24.52 15.70 31.21
C MET A 259 24.20 14.57 32.17
N GLU A 260 22.94 14.41 32.53
CA GLU A 260 22.49 13.30 33.36
C GLU A 260 21.08 12.86 32.98
N LEU A 261 20.88 11.56 32.83
CA LEU A 261 19.60 10.88 32.74
C LEU A 261 19.34 10.19 34.08
N LEU A 262 18.16 10.40 34.65
CA LEU A 262 17.69 9.71 35.85
C LEU A 262 16.26 9.24 35.62
N CYS A 263 16.00 7.97 35.88
CA CYS A 263 14.67 7.37 35.83
C CYS A 263 14.23 6.86 37.21
N THR A 264 12.92 6.82 37.41
CA THR A 264 12.27 6.36 38.66
C THR A 264 12.48 4.87 38.93
N ASP A 265 12.89 4.08 37.94
CA ASP A 265 13.32 2.68 38.07
C ASP A 265 14.77 2.53 38.57
N GLY A 266 15.43 3.64 38.95
CA GLY A 266 16.79 3.68 39.44
C GLY A 266 17.86 3.74 38.36
N ARG A 267 17.50 3.63 37.07
CA ARG A 267 18.48 3.72 35.99
C ARG A 267 19.01 5.15 35.84
N ARG A 268 20.33 5.24 35.71
CA ARG A 268 21.08 6.50 35.65
C ARG A 268 22.20 6.42 34.65
N ALA A 269 22.39 7.49 33.88
CA ALA A 269 23.57 7.67 33.04
C ALA A 269 24.01 9.14 33.10
N ALA A 270 25.32 9.39 33.04
CA ALA A 270 25.84 10.76 33.07
C ALA A 270 27.07 10.91 32.18
N LEU A 271 27.24 12.11 31.63
CA LEU A 271 28.33 12.45 30.72
C LEU A 271 28.74 13.91 30.91
N LEU A 272 30.04 14.20 30.83
CA LEU A 272 30.53 15.58 30.75
C LEU A 272 30.63 16.01 29.27
N VAL A 273 30.15 17.22 28.97
CA VAL A 273 30.22 17.85 27.64
C VAL A 273 30.79 19.26 27.77
N GLY A 274 31.60 19.69 26.82
CA GLY A 274 32.30 20.98 26.83
C GLY A 274 33.79 20.87 26.50
N GLY A 275 34.47 22.01 26.41
CA GLY A 275 35.87 22.04 25.99
C GLY A 275 36.05 21.60 24.53
N THR A 276 36.88 20.58 24.32
CA THR A 276 37.11 19.95 23.00
C THR A 276 35.91 19.12 22.54
N ARG A 277 35.13 18.57 23.48
CA ARG A 277 33.92 17.77 23.18
C ARG A 277 32.67 18.64 23.23
N ARG A 278 32.43 19.40 22.17
CA ARG A 278 31.28 20.32 22.07
C ARG A 278 29.92 19.62 22.06
N THR A 279 29.88 18.35 21.66
CA THR A 279 28.65 17.54 21.62
C THR A 279 28.83 16.24 22.41
N GLY A 280 27.86 15.93 23.26
CA GLY A 280 27.80 14.70 24.05
C GLY A 280 26.47 14.00 23.80
N SER A 281 26.46 12.67 23.91
CA SER A 281 25.24 11.87 23.81
C SER A 281 25.25 10.74 24.84
N ILE A 282 24.12 10.58 25.53
CA ILE A 282 23.79 9.45 26.40
C ILE A 282 22.77 8.61 25.64
N ASP A 283 23.01 7.31 25.50
CA ASP A 283 22.11 6.36 24.84
C ASP A 283 21.85 5.19 25.77
N VAL A 284 20.61 5.07 26.25
CA VAL A 284 20.20 4.05 27.22
C VAL A 284 19.02 3.27 26.65
N ARG A 285 19.13 1.94 26.75
CA ARG A 285 18.22 0.97 26.14
C ARG A 285 17.36 0.25 27.18
N GLU A 286 16.35 -0.47 26.71
CA GLU A 286 15.47 -1.31 27.51
C GLU A 286 14.76 -0.59 28.67
N LEU A 287 14.60 0.74 28.60
CA LEU A 287 14.02 1.55 29.65
C LEU A 287 12.49 1.41 29.72
N GLY A 288 11.93 1.73 30.89
CA GLY A 288 10.50 1.89 31.10
C GLY A 288 9.76 0.61 31.52
N PRO A 289 8.48 0.73 31.94
CA PRO A 289 7.76 2.00 32.16
C PRO A 289 8.37 2.79 33.32
N ALA A 290 8.61 4.08 33.13
CA ALA A 290 9.27 4.93 34.12
C ALA A 290 9.07 6.41 33.82
N ARG A 291 9.01 7.24 34.86
CA ARG A 291 9.22 8.68 34.75
C ARG A 291 10.72 8.96 34.77
N CYS A 292 11.17 9.75 33.81
CA CYS A 292 12.58 10.06 33.64
C CYS A 292 12.79 11.57 33.53
N THR A 293 13.99 12.00 33.86
CA THR A 293 14.44 13.37 33.72
C THR A 293 15.81 13.37 33.10
N VAL A 294 16.01 14.19 32.07
CA VAL A 294 17.37 14.59 31.68
C VAL A 294 17.67 15.99 32.19
N THR A 295 18.90 16.15 32.67
CA THR A 295 19.42 17.43 33.14
C THR A 295 20.70 17.79 32.40
N LEU A 296 20.85 19.08 32.12
CA LEU A 296 22.07 19.68 31.63
C LEU A 296 22.46 20.79 32.61
N ARG A 297 23.43 20.52 33.48
CA ARG A 297 23.90 21.45 34.51
C ARG A 297 25.21 22.09 34.10
N SER A 298 25.26 23.42 34.08
CA SER A 298 26.51 24.15 33.84
C SER A 298 27.50 23.90 34.96
N THR A 299 28.72 23.49 34.60
CA THR A 299 29.85 23.34 35.51
C THR A 299 30.94 24.37 35.25
N GLY A 300 30.74 25.25 34.26
CA GLY A 300 31.64 26.35 33.92
C GLY A 300 31.27 27.66 34.63
N LYS A 301 32.17 28.66 34.53
CA LYS A 301 31.96 30.02 35.05
C LYS A 301 31.32 30.97 34.05
N VAL A 302 31.26 30.61 32.76
CA VAL A 302 30.79 31.45 31.67
C VAL A 302 29.40 31.00 31.23
N ALA A 303 28.52 31.96 30.96
CA ALA A 303 27.21 31.68 30.37
C ALA A 303 27.36 31.20 28.92
N ALA A 304 26.66 30.13 28.55
CA ALA A 304 26.80 29.54 27.21
C ALA A 304 25.45 29.13 26.63
N ARG A 305 25.28 29.34 25.31
CA ARG A 305 24.15 28.77 24.58
C ARG A 305 24.26 27.25 24.57
N TYR A 306 23.11 26.58 24.57
CA TYR A 306 23.04 25.13 24.42
C TYR A 306 21.88 24.74 23.50
N SER A 307 22.03 23.56 22.89
CA SER A 307 20.94 22.81 22.29
C SER A 307 20.90 21.41 22.90
N ALA A 308 19.74 21.00 23.39
CA ALA A 308 19.49 19.70 23.99
C ALA A 308 18.39 18.99 23.20
N ARG A 309 18.62 17.73 22.84
CA ARG A 309 17.68 16.90 22.09
C ARG A 309 17.51 15.56 22.81
N VAL A 310 16.28 15.24 23.17
CA VAL A 310 15.88 13.93 23.69
C VAL A 310 15.11 13.20 22.60
N ARG A 311 15.55 12.00 22.23
CA ARG A 311 14.84 11.12 21.29
C ARG A 311 14.36 9.90 22.07
N LEU A 312 13.06 9.62 21.95
CA LEU A 312 12.40 8.47 22.55
C LEU A 312 11.96 7.52 21.44
N ALA A 313 12.39 6.26 21.50
CA ALA A 313 12.04 5.23 20.54
C ALA A 313 11.57 3.95 21.24
N VAL A 314 10.73 3.17 20.55
CA VAL A 314 10.47 1.78 20.90
C VAL A 314 11.58 0.94 20.29
N GLU A 315 12.15 0.02 21.06
CA GLU A 315 13.07 -0.95 20.52
C GLU A 315 12.29 -2.01 19.74
N PRO A 316 12.75 -2.42 18.54
CA PRO A 316 12.15 -3.56 17.87
C PRO A 316 12.28 -4.77 18.80
N ALA A 317 11.20 -5.54 18.94
CA ALA A 317 11.26 -6.80 19.66
C ALA A 317 12.39 -7.63 19.05
N VAL A 318 13.32 -8.09 19.90
CA VAL A 318 14.32 -9.06 19.47
C VAL A 318 13.55 -10.34 19.16
N ALA A 319 13.55 -10.74 17.89
CA ALA A 319 12.96 -11.99 17.43
C ALA A 319 13.78 -13.18 17.91
#